data_AF-A0A8C6FP76-F1
#
_entry.id   AF-A0A8C6FP76-F1
#
_cell.length_a   1.000
_cell.length_b   1.000
_cell.length_c   1.000
_cell.angle_alpha   90.00
_cell.angle_beta   90.00
_cell.angle_gamma   90.00
#
_symmetry.space_group_name_H-M   'P 1'
#
loop_
_entity.id
_entity.type
_entity.pdbx_description
1 polymer ?
#
loop_
_entity_poly.entity_id
_entity_poly.type
_entity_poly.pdbx_seq_one_letter_code
_entity_poly.pdbx_strand_id
1 'polypeptide(L)'
;MASRDPPATSHAPPDVPSGVSLFLTIPYAFFLPELIFGVWVWILVAATQVASPLLQGWVMYVSLTSFLISLMLLLSYVFGFYKRYESWKILDSLYHGTTGILYMSAAVLQVHATILSETQDLKNYYINTAASFFAFITTLLYILHAFSIYYH
;
A
#
# COMPACT_ATOMS: atom_id res chain seq x y z
N MET A 1 -0.17 -16.59 53.43
CA MET A 1 -0.17 -15.34 52.63
C MET A 1 0.00 -15.74 51.18
N ALA A 2 -1.08 -15.73 50.40
CA ALA A 2 -0.99 -15.97 48.95
C ALA A 2 -0.37 -14.72 48.31
N SER A 3 0.70 -14.90 47.53
CA SER A 3 1.33 -13.83 46.76
C SER A 3 0.31 -13.26 45.77
N ARG A 4 0.15 -11.94 45.74
CA ARG A 4 -0.59 -11.24 44.69
C ARG A 4 0.07 -11.55 43.34
N ASP A 5 -0.70 -12.06 42.39
CA ASP A 5 -0.27 -12.14 41.00
C ASP A 5 0.15 -10.74 40.51
N PRO A 6 1.22 -10.64 39.70
CA PRO A 6 1.59 -9.37 39.09
C PRO A 6 0.43 -8.88 38.20
N PRO A 7 0.18 -7.56 38.13
CA PRO A 7 -0.88 -7.05 37.29
C PRO A 7 -0.62 -7.46 35.84
N ALA A 8 -1.66 -7.94 35.15
CA ALA A 8 -1.64 -8.13 33.71
C ALA A 8 -1.10 -6.83 33.11
N THR A 9 -0.03 -6.92 32.32
CA THR A 9 0.53 -5.78 31.62
C THR A 9 -0.56 -5.19 30.75
N SER A 10 -1.14 -4.08 31.21
CA SER A 10 -1.93 -3.20 30.37
C SER A 10 -0.96 -2.55 29.39
N HIS A 11 -0.57 -3.31 28.36
CA HIS A 11 -0.12 -2.72 27.12
C HIS A 11 -1.39 -2.15 26.48
N ALA A 12 -1.84 -0.99 26.96
CA ALA A 12 -2.73 -0.16 26.17
C ALA A 12 -2.00 0.03 24.82
N PRO A 13 -2.61 -0.37 23.68
CA PRO A 13 -1.99 -0.14 22.40
C PRO A 13 -1.67 1.36 22.31
N PRO A 14 -0.46 1.74 21.86
CA PRO A 14 -0.10 3.14 21.76
C PRO A 14 -1.17 3.88 20.96
N ASP A 15 -1.72 4.93 21.56
CA ASP A 15 -2.77 5.74 20.94
C ASP A 15 -2.31 6.19 19.55
N VAL A 16 -3.15 5.97 18.54
CA VAL A 16 -2.87 6.40 17.16
C VAL A 16 -2.59 7.91 17.18
N PRO A 17 -1.43 8.36 16.67
CA PRO A 17 -1.04 9.75 16.74
C PRO A 17 -1.99 10.62 15.92
N SER A 18 -2.26 11.82 16.41
CA SER A 18 -3.16 12.78 15.76
C SER A 18 -2.40 13.90 15.05
N GLY A 19 -3.08 14.54 14.09
CA GLY A 19 -2.51 15.65 13.34
C GLY A 19 -1.27 15.26 12.54
N VAL A 20 -0.26 16.13 12.52
CA VAL A 20 0.98 15.93 11.75
C VAL A 20 1.77 14.71 12.22
N SER A 21 1.65 14.34 13.50
CA SER A 21 2.35 13.17 14.03
C SER A 21 1.90 11.87 13.38
N LEU A 22 0.68 11.79 12.84
CA LEU A 22 0.21 10.64 12.07
C LEU A 22 1.17 10.35 10.91
N PHE A 23 1.58 11.38 10.19
CA PHE A 23 2.46 11.23 9.02
C PHE A 23 3.93 10.96 9.37
N LEU A 24 4.29 11.00 10.65
CA LEU A 24 5.65 10.79 11.14
C LEU A 24 5.81 9.49 11.93
N THR A 25 4.70 8.79 12.22
CA THR A 25 4.71 7.57 13.03
C THR A 25 4.47 6.35 12.16
N ILE A 26 5.37 5.38 12.23
CA ILE A 26 5.19 4.06 11.62
C ILE A 26 4.04 3.34 12.35
N PRO A 27 3.09 2.72 11.64
CA PRO A 27 3.06 2.47 10.18
C PRO A 27 2.46 3.60 9.34
N TYR A 28 1.71 4.52 9.93
CA TYR A 28 0.91 5.53 9.24
C TYR A 28 1.71 6.47 8.32
N ALA A 29 2.99 6.68 8.60
CA ALA A 29 3.91 7.39 7.73
C ALA A 29 4.00 6.78 6.31
N PHE A 30 3.71 5.49 6.14
CA PHE A 30 3.73 4.83 4.84
C PHE A 30 2.57 5.23 3.91
N PHE A 31 1.45 5.73 4.42
CA PHE A 31 0.32 6.15 3.58
C PHE A 31 0.72 7.19 2.50
N LEU A 32 1.57 8.17 2.85
CA LEU A 32 1.99 9.20 1.89
C LEU A 32 2.80 8.62 0.72
N PRO A 33 3.93 7.92 0.94
CA PRO A 33 4.67 7.32 -0.16
C PRO A 33 3.87 6.23 -0.90
N GLU A 34 3.01 5.45 -0.21
CA GLU A 34 2.12 4.48 -0.87
C GLU A 34 1.20 5.15 -1.89
N LEU A 35 0.55 6.25 -1.49
CA LEU A 35 -0.34 7.00 -2.36
C LEU A 35 0.42 7.68 -3.50
N ILE A 36 1.56 8.31 -3.20
CA ILE A 36 2.37 9.00 -4.23
C ILE A 36 2.87 8.00 -5.27
N PHE A 37 3.52 6.91 -4.85
CA PHE A 37 4.06 5.92 -5.77
C PHE A 37 2.97 5.10 -6.45
N GLY A 38 1.88 4.78 -5.74
CA GLY A 38 0.71 4.16 -6.34
C GLY A 38 0.09 5.00 -7.46
N VAL A 39 0.02 6.33 -7.29
CA VAL A 39 -0.41 7.26 -8.35
C VAL A 39 0.50 7.18 -9.58
N TRP A 40 1.81 7.16 -9.37
CA TRP A 40 2.75 7.04 -10.47
C TRP A 40 2.54 5.75 -11.28
N VAL A 41 2.25 4.62 -10.64
CA VAL A 41 2.05 3.34 -11.34
C VAL A 41 0.95 3.44 -12.38
N TRP A 42 -0.28 3.82 -11.99
CA TRP A 42 -1.38 3.85 -12.95
C TRP A 42 -1.29 5.01 -13.95
N ILE A 43 -0.68 6.15 -13.58
CA ILE A 43 -0.41 7.24 -14.53
C ILE A 43 0.56 6.78 -15.62
N LEU A 44 1.67 6.13 -15.25
CA LEU A 44 2.67 5.66 -16.20
C LEU A 44 2.11 4.55 -17.08
N VAL A 45 1.34 3.62 -16.52
CA VAL A 45 0.66 2.59 -17.32
C VAL A 45 -0.33 3.22 -18.30
N ALA A 46 -1.14 4.18 -17.87
CA ALA A 46 -2.04 4.92 -18.75
C ALA A 46 -1.28 5.73 -19.83
N ALA A 47 -0.08 6.25 -19.53
CA ALA A 47 0.75 6.98 -20.49
C ALA A 47 1.22 6.10 -21.66
N THR A 48 1.31 4.78 -21.46
CA THR A 48 1.55 3.82 -22.56
C THR A 48 0.30 3.54 -23.41
N GLN A 49 -0.83 4.19 -23.11
CA GLN A 49 -2.15 3.90 -23.69
C GLN A 49 -2.57 2.44 -23.48
N VAL A 50 -2.08 1.82 -22.39
CA VAL A 50 -2.34 0.41 -22.06
C VAL A 50 -1.95 -0.51 -23.23
N ALA A 51 -0.75 -0.31 -23.79
CA ALA A 51 -0.21 -1.03 -24.95
C ALA A 51 -0.28 -2.57 -24.85
N SER A 52 -0.28 -3.14 -23.64
CA SER A 52 -0.52 -4.56 -23.38
C SER A 52 -1.79 -4.74 -22.52
N PRO A 53 -3.00 -4.68 -23.10
CA PRO A 53 -4.26 -4.61 -22.35
C PRO A 53 -4.46 -5.71 -21.32
N LEU A 54 -4.09 -6.96 -21.65
CA LEU A 54 -4.24 -8.10 -20.74
C LEU A 54 -3.37 -7.96 -19.48
N LEU A 55 -2.12 -7.50 -19.65
CA LEU A 55 -1.17 -7.38 -18.54
C LEU A 55 -1.45 -6.10 -17.75
N GLN A 56 -1.46 -4.97 -18.45
CA GLN A 56 -1.58 -3.64 -17.87
C GLN A 56 -2.99 -3.35 -17.35
N GLY A 57 -4.03 -4.03 -17.85
CA GLY A 57 -5.38 -3.93 -17.30
C GLY A 57 -5.45 -4.40 -15.85
N TRP A 58 -4.75 -5.50 -15.51
CA TRP A 58 -4.63 -5.95 -14.13
C TRP A 58 -3.86 -4.95 -13.26
N VAL A 59 -2.76 -4.40 -13.79
CA VAL A 59 -1.95 -3.37 -13.10
C VAL A 59 -2.78 -2.13 -12.79
N MET A 60 -3.55 -1.65 -13.77
CA MET A 60 -4.47 -0.51 -13.60
C MET A 60 -5.53 -0.80 -12.54
N TYR A 61 -6.17 -1.97 -12.59
CA TYR A 61 -7.19 -2.36 -11.62
C TYR A 61 -6.64 -2.36 -10.19
N VAL A 62 -5.55 -3.08 -9.94
CA VAL A 62 -4.95 -3.18 -8.61
C VAL A 62 -4.48 -1.82 -8.11
N SER A 63 -3.80 -1.04 -8.97
CA SER A 63 -3.22 0.24 -8.60
C SER A 63 -4.28 1.31 -8.29
N LEU A 64 -5.31 1.45 -9.13
CA LEU A 64 -6.39 2.42 -8.90
C LEU A 64 -7.26 2.05 -7.70
N THR A 65 -7.65 0.78 -7.57
CA THR A 65 -8.52 0.35 -6.46
C THR A 65 -7.81 0.48 -5.11
N SER A 66 -6.54 0.06 -5.03
CA SER A 66 -5.75 0.26 -3.81
C SER A 66 -5.49 1.73 -3.51
N PHE A 67 -5.20 2.57 -4.51
CA PHE A 67 -5.08 4.01 -4.29
C PHE A 67 -6.34 4.62 -3.64
N LEU A 68 -7.52 4.28 -4.18
CA LEU A 68 -8.79 4.80 -3.65
C LEU A 68 -9.06 4.28 -2.23
N ILE A 69 -8.85 3.00 -1.96
CA ILE A 69 -9.09 2.43 -0.63
C ILE A 69 -8.08 2.97 0.38
N SER A 70 -6.79 3.06 0.04
CA SER A 70 -5.75 3.65 0.89
C SER A 70 -6.03 5.12 1.19
N LEU A 71 -6.56 5.87 0.21
CA LEU A 71 -6.99 7.25 0.42
C LEU A 71 -8.16 7.30 1.42
N MET A 72 -9.15 6.41 1.29
CA MET A 72 -10.26 6.34 2.24
C MET A 72 -9.81 5.94 3.65
N LEU A 73 -8.84 5.02 3.78
CA LEU A 73 -8.25 4.64 5.06
C LEU A 73 -7.50 5.82 5.69
N LEU A 74 -6.67 6.52 4.91
CA LEU A 74 -5.98 7.72 5.38
C LEU A 74 -6.96 8.78 5.88
N LEU A 75 -8.01 9.08 5.10
CA LEU A 75 -9.06 10.01 5.51
C LEU A 75 -9.76 9.54 6.79
N SER A 76 -9.98 8.24 6.95
CA SER A 76 -10.58 7.67 8.16
C SER A 76 -9.70 7.85 9.40
N TYR A 77 -8.37 7.80 9.25
CA TYR A 77 -7.43 8.15 10.31
C TYR A 77 -7.46 9.65 10.63
N VAL A 78 -7.45 10.52 9.61
CA VAL A 78 -7.50 11.98 9.77
C VAL A 78 -8.79 12.44 10.46
N PHE A 79 -9.94 11.87 10.08
CA PHE A 79 -11.24 12.23 10.67
C PHE A 79 -11.59 11.44 11.93
N GLY A 80 -10.76 10.48 12.33
CA GLY A 80 -10.96 9.71 13.57
C GLY A 80 -12.04 8.62 13.50
N PHE A 81 -12.47 8.21 12.31
CA PHE A 81 -13.46 7.13 12.15
C PHE A 81 -12.96 5.78 12.68
N TYR A 82 -11.64 5.57 12.68
CA TYR A 82 -11.02 4.36 13.24
C TYR A 82 -11.39 4.11 14.71
N LYS A 83 -11.63 5.16 15.49
CA LYS A 83 -11.96 5.07 16.93
C LYS A 83 -13.29 4.39 17.20
N ARG A 84 -14.16 4.25 16.19
CA ARG A 84 -15.49 3.64 16.34
C ARG A 84 -15.44 2.11 16.37
N TYR A 85 -14.36 1.50 15.90
CA TYR A 85 -14.29 0.05 15.71
C TYR A 85 -13.01 -0.53 16.31
N GLU A 86 -13.14 -1.41 17.30
CA GLU A 86 -11.98 -2.08 17.94
C GLU A 86 -11.18 -2.94 16.94
N SER A 87 -11.84 -3.49 15.93
CA SER A 87 -11.23 -4.32 14.88
C SER A 87 -10.49 -3.51 13.79
N TRP A 88 -10.40 -2.18 13.91
CA TRP A 88 -9.82 -1.34 12.86
C TRP A 88 -8.37 -1.71 12.51
N LYS A 89 -7.52 -1.98 13.51
CA LYS A 89 -6.12 -2.42 13.26
C LYS A 89 -6.05 -3.72 12.45
N ILE A 90 -6.98 -4.65 12.70
CA ILE A 90 -7.04 -5.94 11.99
C ILE A 90 -7.46 -5.70 10.53
N LEU A 91 -8.50 -4.89 10.32
CA LEU A 91 -8.95 -4.51 8.98
C LEU A 91 -7.81 -3.85 8.19
N ASP A 92 -7.09 -2.92 8.82
CA ASP A 92 -6.01 -2.18 8.21
C ASP A 92 -4.83 -3.10 7.84
N SER A 93 -4.41 -3.99 8.75
CA SER A 93 -3.38 -5.00 8.48
C SER A 93 -3.78 -5.94 7.35
N LEU A 94 -5.02 -6.45 7.38
CA LEU A 94 -5.53 -7.38 6.38
C LEU A 94 -5.60 -6.72 4.99
N TYR A 95 -6.06 -5.46 4.94
CA TYR A 95 -6.07 -4.69 3.71
C TYR A 95 -4.66 -4.50 3.15
N HIS A 96 -3.71 -4.01 3.96
CA HIS A 96 -2.34 -3.76 3.49
C HIS A 96 -1.66 -5.07 3.06
N GLY A 97 -1.85 -6.17 3.79
CA GLY A 97 -1.29 -7.47 3.44
C GLY A 97 -1.87 -8.04 2.14
N THR A 98 -3.19 -8.00 2.00
CA THR A 98 -3.88 -8.45 0.77
C THR A 98 -3.47 -7.59 -0.42
N THR A 99 -3.45 -6.26 -0.23
CA THR A 99 -3.03 -5.31 -1.26
C THR A 99 -1.58 -5.54 -1.65
N GLY A 100 -0.67 -5.79 -0.70
CA GLY A 100 0.73 -6.14 -1.00
C GLY A 100 0.86 -7.37 -1.90
N ILE A 101 0.08 -8.43 -1.66
CA ILE A 101 0.05 -9.63 -2.52
C ILE A 101 -0.47 -9.29 -3.93
N LEU A 102 -1.57 -8.54 -4.01
CA LEU A 102 -2.14 -8.11 -5.29
C LEU A 102 -1.17 -7.20 -6.05
N TYR A 103 -0.52 -6.25 -5.37
CA TYR A 103 0.44 -5.32 -5.96
C TYR A 103 1.70 -6.04 -6.43
N MET A 104 2.16 -7.08 -5.72
CA MET A 104 3.24 -7.93 -6.18
C MET A 104 2.87 -8.64 -7.50
N SER A 105 1.65 -9.16 -7.61
CA SER A 105 1.17 -9.76 -8.86
C SER A 105 1.12 -8.75 -10.01
N ALA A 106 0.68 -7.51 -9.73
CA ALA A 106 0.68 -6.42 -10.69
C ALA A 106 2.11 -6.03 -11.10
N ALA A 107 3.04 -5.94 -10.15
CA ALA A 107 4.44 -5.61 -10.43
C ALA A 107 5.09 -6.64 -11.36
N VAL A 108 4.82 -7.94 -11.15
CA VAL A 108 5.31 -9.01 -12.04
C VAL A 108 4.73 -8.90 -13.45
N LEU A 109 3.42 -8.66 -13.59
CA LEU A 109 2.83 -8.45 -14.92
C LEU A 109 3.34 -7.18 -15.60
N GLN A 110 3.59 -6.12 -14.83
CA GLN A 110 4.15 -4.88 -15.34
C GLN A 110 5.58 -5.08 -15.84
N VAL A 111 6.42 -5.84 -15.14
CA VAL A 111 7.75 -6.24 -15.63
C VAL A 111 7.64 -7.04 -16.92
N HIS A 112 6.68 -7.96 -17.01
CA HIS A 112 6.49 -8.70 -18.25
C HIS A 112 6.13 -7.78 -19.43
N ALA A 113 5.23 -6.79 -19.21
CA ALA A 113 4.94 -5.75 -20.20
C ALA A 113 6.18 -4.90 -20.56
N THR A 114 7.05 -4.60 -19.59
CA THR A 114 8.34 -3.93 -19.84
C THR A 114 9.22 -4.74 -20.79
N ILE A 115 9.39 -6.05 -20.55
CA ILE A 115 10.21 -6.94 -21.39
C ILE A 115 9.65 -7.00 -22.82
N LEU A 116 8.34 -7.14 -22.98
CA LEU A 116 7.71 -7.14 -24.32
C LEU A 116 7.95 -5.82 -25.06
N SER A 117 7.98 -4.70 -24.34
CA SER A 117 8.18 -3.37 -24.92
C SER A 117 9.60 -3.14 -25.45
N GLU A 118 10.61 -3.86 -24.94
CA GLU A 118 12.03 -3.66 -25.30
C GLU A 118 12.28 -3.72 -26.81
N THR A 119 11.61 -4.66 -27.49
CA THR A 119 11.77 -4.88 -28.93
C THR A 119 10.67 -4.22 -29.77
N GLN A 120 9.55 -3.83 -29.14
CA GLN A 120 8.37 -3.33 -29.84
C GLN A 120 8.33 -1.80 -29.89
N ASP A 121 8.60 -1.15 -28.76
CA ASP A 121 8.53 0.30 -28.60
C ASP A 121 9.40 0.76 -27.42
N LEU A 122 10.57 1.32 -27.74
CA LEU A 122 11.52 1.82 -26.75
C LEU A 122 10.93 2.93 -25.86
N LYS A 123 9.99 3.75 -26.37
CA LYS A 123 9.32 4.75 -25.54
C LYS A 123 8.50 4.07 -24.45
N ASN A 124 7.69 3.08 -24.82
CA ASN A 124 6.92 2.30 -23.86
C ASN A 124 7.81 1.48 -22.94
N TYR A 125 8.96 0.98 -23.41
CA TYR A 125 9.95 0.31 -22.55
C TYR A 125 10.41 1.19 -21.39
N TYR A 126 10.80 2.44 -21.65
CA TYR A 126 11.23 3.36 -20.58
C TYR A 126 10.09 3.71 -19.60
N ILE A 127 8.88 3.95 -20.11
CA ILE A 127 7.71 4.24 -19.27
C ILE A 127 7.35 3.03 -18.41
N ASN A 128 7.31 1.84 -19.02
CA ASN A 128 7.01 0.59 -18.33
C ASN A 128 8.08 0.23 -17.29
N THR A 129 9.36 0.53 -17.56
CA THR A 129 10.45 0.38 -16.58
C THR A 129 10.22 1.22 -15.34
N ALA A 130 9.86 2.51 -15.51
CA ALA A 130 9.52 3.38 -14.39
C ALA A 130 8.27 2.87 -13.63
N ALA A 131 7.24 2.43 -14.35
CA ALA A 131 6.04 1.86 -13.74
C ALA A 131 6.36 0.59 -12.92
N SER A 132 7.21 -0.31 -13.43
CA SER A 132 7.68 -1.49 -12.71
C SER A 132 8.41 -1.12 -11.42
N PHE A 133 9.30 -0.13 -11.47
CA PHE A 133 10.04 0.34 -10.30
C PHE A 133 9.10 0.84 -9.20
N PHE A 134 8.16 1.74 -9.54
CA PHE A 134 7.18 2.23 -8.57
C PHE A 134 6.25 1.12 -8.08
N ALA A 135 5.90 0.13 -8.92
CA ALA A 135 5.06 -0.98 -8.51
C ALA A 135 5.73 -1.85 -7.44
N PHE A 136 7.04 -2.12 -7.55
CA PHE A 136 7.78 -2.84 -6.51
C PHE A 136 7.93 -2.03 -5.22
N ILE A 137 8.21 -0.72 -5.32
CA ILE A 137 8.27 0.14 -4.12
C ILE A 137 6.92 0.16 -3.42
N THR A 138 5.84 0.34 -4.17
CA THR A 138 4.47 0.37 -3.61
C THR A 138 4.11 -0.96 -2.97
N THR A 139 4.49 -2.07 -3.60
CA THR A 139 4.37 -3.42 -3.02
C THR A 139 5.10 -3.53 -1.68
N LEU A 140 6.36 -3.09 -1.63
CA LEU A 140 7.16 -3.13 -0.41
C LEU A 140 6.52 -2.29 0.70
N LEU A 141 6.03 -1.10 0.38
CA LEU A 141 5.38 -0.23 1.38
C LEU A 141 4.11 -0.87 1.95
N TYR A 142 3.23 -1.44 1.11
CA TYR A 142 2.06 -2.16 1.58
C TYR A 142 2.43 -3.33 2.51
N ILE A 143 3.48 -4.08 2.17
CA ILE A 143 3.98 -5.17 3.01
C ILE A 143 4.51 -4.64 4.35
N LEU A 144 5.36 -3.60 4.33
CA LEU A 144 5.91 -2.99 5.54
C LEU A 144 4.80 -2.45 6.45
N HIS A 145 3.79 -1.79 5.88
CA HIS A 145 2.64 -1.29 6.62
C HIS A 145 1.88 -2.43 7.32
N ALA A 146 1.57 -3.51 6.59
CA ALA A 146 0.85 -4.65 7.13
C ALA A 146 1.56 -5.28 8.33
N PHE A 147 2.89 -5.43 8.24
CA PHE A 147 3.73 -5.95 9.31
C PHE A 147 3.85 -4.96 10.46
N SER A 148 4.15 -3.70 10.17
CA SER A 148 4.34 -2.69 11.20
C SER A 148 3.09 -2.43 12.03
N ILE A 149 1.88 -2.51 11.47
CA ILE A 149 0.65 -2.33 12.24
C ILE A 149 0.24 -3.54 13.08
N TYR A 150 0.67 -4.74 12.68
CA TYR A 150 0.35 -5.97 13.38
C TYR A 150 1.29 -6.22 14.57
N TYR A 151 2.58 -5.92 14.38
CA TYR A 151 3.62 -6.17 15.39
C TYR A 151 3.90 -4.97 16.32
N HIS A 152 3.39 -3.78 16.00
CA HIS A 152 3.45 -2.58 16.86
C HIS A 152 2.04 -2.02 17.14
#